data_AF-A0A917UTC8-F1
#
_entry.id   AF-A0A917UTC8-F1
#
_cell.length_a   1.000
_cell.length_b   1.000
_cell.length_c   1.000
_cell.angle_alpha   90.00
_cell.angle_beta   90.00
_cell.angle_gamma   90.00
#
_symmetry.space_group_name_H-M   'P 1'
#
loop_
_entity.id
_entity.type
_entity.pdbx_description
1 polymer ?
#
loop_
_entity_poly.entity_id
_entity_poly.type
_entity_poly.pdbx_seq_one_letter_code
_entity_poly.pdbx_strand_id
1 'polypeptide(L)'
;MRGQTYVILAIIFVFIVAIFAVINVDPVEFNYVFGSGEAPLILVILFSVLMGGVITAAVSLVKMIRLQRERNTLVSENKHMKETLKKHGLLKENGSKKDSSGQLEKNKH
;
A
#
# COMPACT_ATOMS: atom_id res chain seq x y z
N MET A 1 -0.24 -7.09 17.31
CA MET A 1 -1.58 -6.45 17.25
C MET A 1 -1.56 -5.06 16.60
N ARG A 2 -0.64 -4.76 15.66
CA ARG A 2 -0.40 -3.38 15.18
C ARG A 2 -1.41 -2.86 14.15
N GLY A 3 -2.11 -3.74 13.42
CA GLY A 3 -3.14 -3.34 12.45
C GLY A 3 -4.48 -2.98 13.08
N GLN A 4 -4.82 -3.55 14.24
CA GLN A 4 -6.11 -3.31 14.91
C GLN A 4 -6.19 -1.90 15.51
N THR A 5 -5.07 -1.34 15.97
CA THR A 5 -5.02 0.05 16.45
C THR A 5 -5.42 1.05 15.37
N TYR A 6 -5.02 0.84 14.11
CA TYR A 6 -5.43 1.71 13.00
C TYR A 6 -6.93 1.66 12.75
N VAL A 7 -7.55 0.48 12.87
CA VAL A 7 -9.02 0.34 12.68
C VAL A 7 -9.77 1.12 13.77
N ILE A 8 -9.35 0.99 15.03
CA ILE A 8 -9.97 1.71 16.15
C ILE A 8 -9.81 3.23 15.96
N LEU A 9 -8.61 3.69 15.60
CA LEU A 9 -8.37 5.12 15.32
C LEU A 9 -9.20 5.64 14.15
N ALA A 10 -9.36 4.85 13.09
CA ALA A 10 -10.19 5.23 11.94
C ALA A 10 -11.67 5.37 12.34
N ILE A 11 -12.20 4.48 13.17
CA ILE A 11 -13.57 4.57 13.68
C ILE A 11 -13.76 5.86 14.49
N ILE A 12 -12.84 6.15 15.42
CA ILE A 12 -12.87 7.39 16.22
C ILE A 12 -12.83 8.62 15.30
N PHE A 13 -11.96 8.62 14.29
CA PHE A 13 -11.85 9.70 13.33
C PHE A 13 -13.16 9.91 12.52
N VAL A 14 -13.81 8.84 12.08
CA VAL A 14 -15.11 8.91 11.39
C VAL A 14 -16.17 9.57 12.28
N PHE A 15 -16.22 9.24 13.57
CA PHE A 15 -17.14 9.90 14.51
C PHE A 15 -16.84 11.40 14.67
N ILE A 16 -15.57 11.78 14.75
CA ILE A 16 -15.16 13.20 14.82
C ILE A 16 -15.65 13.93 13.55
N VAL A 17 -15.37 13.39 12.37
CA VAL A 17 -15.83 13.97 11.09
C VAL A 17 -17.35 14.08 11.01
N ALA A 18 -18.08 13.07 11.48
CA ALA A 18 -19.54 13.07 11.50
C ALA A 18 -20.10 14.18 12.41
N ILE A 19 -19.52 14.36 13.60
CA ILE A 19 -19.90 15.46 14.51
C ILE A 19 -19.65 16.81 13.84
N PHE A 20 -18.48 17.01 13.23
CA PHE A 20 -18.16 18.23 12.48
C PHE A 20 -19.15 18.49 11.35
N ALA A 21 -19.58 17.45 10.64
CA ALA A 21 -20.53 17.56 9.54
C ALA A 21 -21.92 18.00 10.00
N VAL A 22 -22.37 17.52 11.16
CA VAL A 22 -23.67 17.93 11.74
C VAL A 22 -23.61 19.37 12.26
N ILE A 23 -22.54 19.75 12.96
CA ILE A 23 -22.40 21.10 13.53
C ILE A 23 -22.26 22.17 12.44
N ASN A 24 -21.61 21.85 11.33
CA ASN A 24 -21.31 22.80 10.24
C ASN A 24 -22.17 22.50 9.00
N VAL A 25 -23.40 22.02 9.19
CA VAL A 25 -24.35 21.75 8.10
C VAL A 25 -25.01 23.03 7.57
N ASP A 26 -24.65 24.19 8.10
CA ASP A 26 -25.15 25.47 7.62
C ASP A 26 -24.76 25.67 6.15
N PRO A 27 -25.74 25.99 5.28
CA PRO A 27 -25.49 26.21 3.88
C PRO A 27 -24.63 27.47 3.71
N VAL A 28 -23.49 27.31 3.03
CA VAL A 28 -22.62 28.42 2.65
C VAL A 28 -22.67 28.53 1.14
N GLU A 29 -22.85 29.75 0.63
CA GLU A 29 -22.68 30.03 -0.79
C GLU A 29 -21.24 29.72 -1.18
N PHE A 30 -21.07 28.77 -2.10
CA PHE A 30 -19.79 28.57 -2.75
C PHE A 30 -19.95 28.94 -4.24
N ASN A 31 -18.92 29.56 -4.79
CA ASN A 31 -18.87 29.93 -6.20
C ASN A 31 -18.06 28.88 -6.98
N TYR A 32 -18.72 28.15 -7.88
CA TYR A 32 -18.05 27.32 -8.88
C TYR A 32 -17.54 28.17 -10.05
N VAL A 33 -16.70 27.57 -10.89
CA VAL A 33 -16.13 28.21 -12.08
C VAL A 33 -17.19 28.73 -13.07
N PHE A 34 -18.41 28.16 -13.06
CA PHE A 34 -19.49 28.49 -14.01
C PHE A 34 -20.86 28.79 -13.36
N GLY A 35 -20.91 29.04 -12.05
CA GLY A 35 -22.16 29.33 -11.32
C GLY A 35 -21.99 29.31 -9.81
N SER A 36 -23.04 29.64 -9.07
CA SER A 36 -23.07 29.58 -7.60
C SER A 36 -24.05 28.52 -7.11
N GLY A 37 -23.79 27.96 -5.93
CA GLY A 37 -24.70 27.04 -5.26
C GLY A 37 -24.48 27.06 -3.76
N GLU A 38 -25.46 26.58 -3.01
CA GLU A 38 -25.37 26.44 -1.56
C GLU A 38 -25.07 24.99 -1.21
N ALA A 39 -23.98 24.77 -0.47
CA ALA A 39 -23.69 23.47 0.12
C ALA A 39 -22.95 23.65 1.46
N PRO A 40 -23.11 22.70 2.39
CA PRO A 40 -22.29 22.65 3.59
C PRO A 40 -20.79 22.60 3.25
N LEU A 41 -19.99 23.46 3.88
CA LEU A 41 -18.55 23.58 3.63
C LEU A 41 -17.79 22.25 3.82
N ILE A 42 -18.26 21.41 4.75
CA ILE A 42 -17.67 20.09 5.01
C ILE A 42 -17.70 19.16 3.79
N LEU A 43 -18.73 19.24 2.94
CA LEU A 43 -18.82 18.41 1.73
C LEU A 43 -17.70 18.78 0.74
N VAL A 44 -17.38 20.06 0.63
CA VAL A 44 -16.30 20.56 -0.23
C VAL A 44 -14.94 20.08 0.29
N ILE A 45 -14.73 20.12 1.61
CA ILE A 45 -13.50 19.62 2.25
C ILE A 45 -13.36 18.11 2.03
N LEU A 46 -14.40 17.33 2.31
CA LEU A 46 -14.40 15.88 2.13
C LEU A 46 -14.12 15.50 0.68
N PHE A 47 -14.75 16.19 -0.28
CA PHE A 47 -14.49 15.97 -1.70
C PHE A 47 -13.05 16.31 -2.08
N SER A 48 -12.50 17.40 -1.55
CA SER A 48 -11.11 17.81 -1.79
C SER A 48 -10.11 16.79 -1.25
N VAL A 49 -10.32 16.31 -0.02
CA VAL A 49 -9.48 15.26 0.59
C VAL A 49 -9.59 13.95 -0.18
N LEU A 50 -10.80 13.56 -0.58
CA LEU A 50 -11.03 12.38 -1.41
C LEU A 50 -10.27 12.49 -2.74
N MET A 51 -10.35 13.64 -3.41
CA MET A 51 -9.64 13.88 -4.67
C MET A 51 -8.11 13.80 -4.48
N GLY A 52 -7.59 14.38 -3.39
CA GLY A 52 -6.17 14.25 -3.03
C GLY A 52 -5.76 12.79 -2.80
N GLY A 53 -6.63 11.99 -2.15
CA GLY A 53 -6.44 10.55 -1.96
C GLY A 53 -6.42 9.78 -3.29
N VAL A 54 -7.35 10.08 -4.19
CA VAL A 54 -7.42 9.47 -5.54
C VAL A 54 -6.16 9.79 -6.34
N ILE A 55 -5.72 11.05 -6.36
CA ILE A 55 -4.49 11.47 -7.04
C ILE A 55 -3.27 10.74 -6.47
N THR A 56 -3.15 10.70 -5.14
CA THR A 56 -2.03 10.04 -4.46
C THR A 56 -2.02 8.53 -4.75
N ALA A 57 -3.18 7.88 -4.74
CA ALA A 57 -3.32 6.46 -5.07
C ALA A 57 -2.92 6.20 -6.53
N ALA A 58 -3.38 7.02 -7.48
CA ALA A 58 -3.04 6.90 -8.89
C ALA A 58 -1.51 7.02 -9.12
N VAL A 59 -0.88 8.04 -8.53
CA VAL A 59 0.58 8.21 -8.59
C VAL A 59 1.32 7.02 -7.95
N SER A 60 0.80 6.53 -6.83
CA SER A 60 1.38 5.38 -6.12
C SER A 60 1.31 4.09 -6.95
N LEU A 61 0.20 3.85 -7.65
CA LEU A 61 0.06 2.70 -8.55
C LEU A 61 1.07 2.74 -9.70
N VAL A 62 1.25 3.89 -10.34
CA VAL A 62 2.25 4.05 -11.40
C VAL A 62 3.66 3.78 -10.88
N LYS A 63 4.01 4.32 -9.71
CA LYS A 63 5.29 4.07 -9.05
C LYS A 63 5.47 2.58 -8.72
N MET A 64 4.45 1.93 -8.18
CA MET A 64 4.48 0.51 -7.82
C MET A 64 4.73 -0.37 -9.04
N ILE A 65 4.08 -0.09 -10.18
CA ILE A 65 4.29 -0.82 -11.43
C ILE A 65 5.73 -0.67 -11.93
N ARG A 66 6.28 0.56 -11.91
CA ARG A 66 7.69 0.81 -12.31
C ARG A 66 8.65 0.04 -11.42
N LEU A 67 8.46 0.12 -10.11
CA LEU A 67 9.26 -0.62 -9.13
C LEU A 67 9.17 -2.13 -9.36
N GLN A 68 7.99 -2.66 -9.67
CA GLN A 68 7.83 -4.09 -9.92
C GLN A 68 8.56 -4.55 -11.18
N ARG A 69 8.56 -3.74 -12.25
CA ARG A 69 9.34 -4.01 -13.47
C ARG A 69 10.84 -3.98 -13.22
N GLU A 70 11.32 -2.96 -12.51
CA GLU A 70 12.73 -2.85 -12.13
C GLU A 70 13.15 -4.04 -11.24
N ARG A 71 12.32 -4.40 -10.26
CA ARG A 71 12.55 -5.59 -9.41
C ARG A 71 12.66 -6.86 -10.23
N ASN A 72 11.78 -7.09 -11.20
CA ASN A 72 11.84 -8.28 -12.03
C ASN A 72 13.11 -8.30 -12.90
N THR A 73 13.51 -7.14 -13.43
CA THR A 73 14.75 -6.98 -14.21
C THR A 73 15.96 -7.31 -13.34
N LEU A 74 16.09 -6.66 -12.18
CA LEU A 74 17.18 -6.88 -11.23
C LEU A 74 17.24 -8.33 -10.73
N VAL A 75 16.09 -8.99 -10.56
CA VAL A 75 16.03 -10.42 -10.19
C VAL A 75 16.53 -11.30 -11.33
N SER A 76 16.17 -11.00 -12.58
CA SER A 76 16.62 -11.76 -13.74
C SER A 76 18.14 -11.62 -13.97
N GLU A 77 18.68 -10.40 -13.86
CA GLU A 77 20.12 -10.13 -13.97
C GLU A 77 20.89 -10.80 -12.85
N ASN A 78 20.39 -10.73 -11.61
CA ASN A 78 20.99 -11.46 -10.48
C ASN A 78 21.04 -12.96 -10.74
N LYS A 79 19.97 -13.54 -11.30
CA LYS A 79 19.91 -14.97 -11.60
C LYS A 79 20.94 -15.34 -12.67
N HIS A 80 20.99 -14.58 -13.77
CA HIS A 80 21.97 -14.79 -14.84
C HIS A 80 23.41 -14.67 -14.35
N MET A 81 23.70 -13.66 -13.52
CA MET A 81 25.04 -13.44 -12.99
C MET A 81 25.43 -14.57 -12.03
N LYS A 82 24.52 -15.05 -11.17
CA LYS A 82 24.74 -16.24 -10.34
C LYS A 82 24.99 -17.50 -11.16
N GLU A 83 24.24 -17.72 -12.24
CA GLU A 83 24.45 -18.86 -13.14
C GLU A 83 25.81 -18.78 -13.84
N THR A 84 26.22 -17.59 -14.29
CA THR A 84 27.52 -17.36 -14.95
C THR A 84 28.68 -17.62 -13.99
N LEU A 85 28.60 -17.11 -12.76
CA LEU A 85 29.60 -17.34 -11.73
C LEU A 85 29.67 -18.83 -11.32
N LYS A 86 28.53 -19.55 -11.29
CA LYS A 86 28.52 -21.01 -11.10
C LYS A 86 29.24 -21.74 -12.23
N LYS A 87 28.97 -21.39 -13.49
CA LYS A 87 29.63 -22.01 -14.66
C LYS A 87 31.16 -21.84 -14.65
N HIS A 88 31.65 -20.72 -14.15
CA HIS A 88 33.08 -20.43 -14.05
C HIS A 88 33.70 -20.88 -12.72
N GLY A 89 32.96 -21.60 -11.86
CA GLY A 89 33.46 -22.11 -10.57
C GLY A 89 33.75 -21.03 -9.51
N LEU A 90 33.31 -19.80 -9.73
CA LEU A 90 33.56 -18.63 -8.87
C LEU A 90 32.54 -18.50 -7.73
N LEU A 91 31.41 -19.21 -7.80
CA LEU A 91 30.47 -19.37 -6.69
C LEU A 91 30.59 -20.79 -6.12
N LYS A 92 31.22 -20.93 -4.95
CA LYS A 92 31.12 -22.16 -4.14
C LYS A 92 29.71 -22.27 -3.58
N GLU A 93 29.08 -23.43 -3.77
CA GLU A 93 27.88 -23.79 -3.03
C GLU A 93 28.26 -23.95 -1.56
N ASN A 94 28.03 -22.92 -0.76
CA ASN A 94 28.01 -23.11 0.69
C ASN A 94 26.75 -23.93 1.00
N GLY A 95 26.92 -25.25 1.02
CA GLY A 95 25.96 -26.15 1.61
C GLY A 95 25.65 -25.76 3.05
N SER A 96 24.44 -26.13 3.48
CA SER A 96 23.89 -26.03 4.83
C SER A 96 23.04 -24.79 5.15
N LYS A 97 21.76 -24.86 4.77
CA LYS A 97 20.70 -24.90 5.79
C LYS A 97 19.71 -26.01 5.45
N LYS A 98 20.09 -27.19 5.94
CA LYS A 98 19.26 -28.25 6.51
C LYS A 98 17.74 -27.98 6.46
N ASP A 99 17.07 -28.62 5.50
CA ASP A 99 15.70 -29.08 5.66
C ASP A 99 15.67 -29.98 6.90
N SER A 100 15.22 -29.43 8.02
CA SER A 100 15.08 -30.13 9.31
C SER A 100 13.61 -30.38 9.66
N SER A 101 12.71 -30.43 8.67
CA SER A 101 11.26 -30.47 8.92
C SER A 101 10.51 -31.66 8.29
N GLY A 102 11.19 -32.62 7.65
CA GLY A 102 10.50 -33.59 6.77
C GLY A 102 10.62 -35.09 7.06
N GLN A 103 11.49 -35.56 7.97
CA GLN A 103 11.82 -37.01 8.02
C GLN A 103 11.77 -37.70 9.39
N LEU A 104 11.25 -37.06 10.44
CA LEU A 104 11.16 -37.72 11.77
C LEU A 104 9.84 -38.45 12.08
N GLU A 105 8.84 -38.45 11.19
CA GLU A 105 7.54 -39.10 11.47
C GLU A 105 7.22 -40.39 10.70
N LYS A 106 8.11 -40.93 9.87
CA LYS A 106 7.82 -42.16 9.09
C LYS A 106 8.52 -43.45 9.52
N ASN A 107 9.23 -43.47 10.65
CA ASN A 107 9.90 -44.67 11.15
C ASN A 107 9.54 -45.05 12.60
N LYS A 108 8.30 -44.76 13.01
CA LYS A 108 7.66 -45.47 14.13
C LYS A 108 6.36 -46.08 13.63
N HIS A 109 6.46 -47.23 12.98
CA HIS A 109 5.61 -48.41 13.18
C HIS A 109 6.11 -49.56 12.30
#